data_AF-A0A843BCS8-F1
#
_entry.id   AF-A0A843BCS8-F1
#
_cell.length_a   1.000
_cell.length_b   1.000
_cell.length_c   1.000
_cell.angle_alpha   90.00
_cell.angle_beta   90.00
_cell.angle_gamma   90.00
#
_symmetry.space_group_name_H-M   'P 1'
#
loop_
_entity.id
_entity.type
_entity.pdbx_description
1 polymer ?
#
loop_
_entity_poly.entity_id
_entity_poly.type
_entity_poly.pdbx_seq_one_letter_code
_entity_poly.pdbx_strand_id
1 'polypeptide(L)'
;MSDKSQLLEFVERIQEWHGARLSAAHDIQANAKEGTSVKVIDGSGKDVTVQLTQREAMIFSMGMEAGIAHFEKLPFTVSTEPEDEDDEEF
;
A
#
# COMPACT_ATOMS: atom_id res chain seq x y z
N MET A 1 3.16 -2.23 -33.25
CA MET A 1 2.89 -1.47 -32.02
C MET A 1 4.15 -1.59 -31.16
N SER A 2 4.74 -0.46 -30.77
CA SER A 2 6.07 -0.45 -30.12
C SER A 2 5.96 -0.99 -28.70
N ASP A 3 6.85 -1.90 -28.29
CA ASP A 3 6.94 -2.46 -26.93
C ASP A 3 6.95 -1.38 -25.82
N LYS A 4 7.39 -0.16 -26.15
CA LYS A 4 7.36 1.01 -25.27
C LYS A 4 5.93 1.36 -24.81
N SER A 5 4.91 1.12 -25.64
CA SER A 5 3.50 1.33 -25.27
C SER A 5 3.03 0.32 -24.22
N GLN A 6 3.42 -0.95 -24.36
CA GLN A 6 2.99 -2.01 -23.45
C GLN A 6 3.64 -1.89 -22.07
N LEU A 7 4.91 -1.48 -22.01
CA LEU A 7 5.58 -1.24 -20.74
C LEU A 7 4.95 -0.06 -19.99
N LEU A 8 4.62 1.03 -20.69
CA LEU A 8 3.96 2.19 -20.07
C LEU A 8 2.56 1.82 -19.54
N GLU A 9 1.75 1.12 -20.34
CA GLU A 9 0.43 0.62 -19.90
C GLU A 9 0.54 -0.31 -18.69
N PHE A 10 1.58 -1.16 -18.64
CA PHE A 10 1.83 -2.02 -17.50
C PHE A 10 2.21 -1.23 -16.24
N VAL A 11 3.05 -0.21 -16.38
CA VAL A 11 3.47 0.67 -15.29
C VAL A 11 2.29 1.47 -14.73
N GLU A 12 1.46 2.04 -15.60
CA GLU A 12 0.23 2.74 -15.20
C GLU A 12 -0.70 1.83 -14.37
N ARG A 13 -0.90 0.59 -14.82
CA ARG A 13 -1.70 -0.39 -14.07
C ARG A 13 -1.12 -0.73 -12.69
N ILE A 14 0.21 -0.77 -12.56
CA ILE A 14 0.85 -0.97 -11.24
C ILE A 14 0.58 0.23 -10.34
N GLN A 15 0.68 1.46 -10.86
CA GLN A 15 0.40 2.67 -10.09
C GLN A 15 -1.07 2.73 -9.65
N GLU A 16 -2.01 2.40 -10.53
CA GLU A 16 -3.44 2.30 -10.19
C GLU A 16 -3.69 1.24 -9.11
N TRP A 17 -3.13 0.04 -9.27
CA TRP A 17 -3.24 -1.03 -8.29
C TRP A 17 -2.68 -0.61 -6.93
N HIS A 18 -1.52 0.05 -6.92
CA HIS A 18 -0.87 0.53 -5.71
C HIS A 18 -1.69 1.61 -5.01
N GLY A 19 -2.17 2.61 -5.74
CA GLY A 19 -3.04 3.67 -5.22
C GLY A 19 -4.34 3.10 -4.64
N ALA A 20 -4.98 2.15 -5.32
CA ALA A 20 -6.17 1.48 -4.82
C ALA A 20 -5.90 0.70 -3.53
N ARG A 21 -4.74 0.04 -3.43
CA ARG A 21 -4.33 -0.71 -2.24
C ARG A 21 -4.03 0.21 -1.05
N LEU A 22 -3.39 1.35 -1.28
CA LEU A 22 -3.17 2.37 -0.25
C LEU A 22 -4.49 2.96 0.24
N SER A 23 -5.40 3.31 -0.67
CA SER A 23 -6.74 3.81 -0.32
C SER A 23 -7.49 2.81 0.58
N ALA A 24 -7.50 1.53 0.20
CA ALA A 24 -8.10 0.48 1.02
C ALA A 24 -7.45 0.34 2.40
N ALA A 25 -6.13 0.51 2.51
CA ALA A 25 -5.43 0.47 3.79
C ALA A 25 -5.81 1.65 4.70
N HIS A 26 -5.91 2.86 4.13
CA HIS A 26 -6.40 4.03 4.86
C HIS A 26 -7.85 3.87 5.32
N ASP A 27 -8.73 3.32 4.48
CA ASP A 27 -10.11 3.03 4.85
C ASP A 27 -10.19 2.04 6.01
N ILE A 28 -9.39 0.97 5.98
CA ILE A 28 -9.29 0.00 7.08
C ILE A 28 -8.81 0.69 8.37
N GLN A 29 -7.76 1.50 8.28
CA GLN A 29 -7.20 2.24 9.42
C GLN A 29 -8.24 3.18 10.05
N ALA A 30 -8.96 3.94 9.23
CA ALA A 30 -9.95 4.93 9.67
C ALA A 30 -11.20 4.29 10.28
N ASN A 31 -11.56 3.07 9.84
CA ASN A 31 -12.75 2.35 10.29
C ASN A 31 -12.45 1.32 11.40
N ALA A 32 -11.18 1.15 11.81
CA ALA A 32 -10.81 0.28 12.92
C ALA A 32 -11.26 0.90 14.26
N LYS A 33 -12.29 0.33 14.86
CA LYS A 33 -12.87 0.76 16.14
C LYS A 33 -13.24 -0.45 16.99
N GLU A 34 -13.63 -0.19 18.24
CA GLU A 34 -14.15 -1.23 19.11
C GLU A 34 -15.32 -1.98 18.45
N GLY A 35 -15.30 -3.30 18.53
CA GLY A 35 -16.30 -4.18 17.92
C GLY A 35 -16.04 -4.52 16.45
N THR A 36 -15.05 -3.91 15.79
CA THR A 36 -14.64 -4.29 14.43
C THR A 36 -14.15 -5.73 14.42
N SER A 37 -14.64 -6.53 13.48
CA SER A 37 -14.21 -7.92 13.28
C SER A 37 -13.12 -7.98 12.22
N VAL A 38 -11.95 -8.48 12.60
CA VAL A 38 -10.81 -8.69 11.71
C VAL A 38 -10.64 -10.19 11.50
N LYS A 39 -10.64 -10.62 10.24
CA LYS A 39 -10.35 -12.01 9.87
C LYS A 39 -8.85 -12.15 9.59
N VAL A 40 -8.19 -13.03 10.33
CA VAL A 40 -6.75 -13.31 10.23
C VAL A 40 -6.52 -14.79 9.99
N ILE A 41 -5.41 -15.13 9.34
CA ILE A 41 -4.95 -16.51 9.24
C ILE A 41 -4.00 -16.73 10.42
N ASP A 42 -4.30 -17.71 11.27
CA ASP A 42 -3.44 -18.05 12.39
C ASP A 42 -2.17 -18.81 11.96
N GLY A 43 -1.27 -19.07 12.90
CA GLY A 43 -0.02 -19.80 12.64
C GLY A 43 -0.21 -21.27 12.19
N SER A 44 -1.45 -21.80 12.25
CA SER A 44 -1.82 -23.12 11.76
C SER A 44 -2.47 -23.08 10.37
N GLY A 45 -2.59 -21.89 9.77
CA GLY A 45 -3.22 -21.70 8.46
C GLY A 45 -4.75 -21.65 8.53
N LYS A 46 -5.34 -21.52 9.72
CA LYS A 46 -6.80 -21.45 9.88
C LYS A 46 -7.28 -20.00 9.95
N ASP A 47 -8.45 -19.79 9.36
CA ASP A 47 -9.17 -18.53 9.48
C ASP A 47 -9.71 -18.35 10.91
N VAL A 48 -9.30 -17.25 11.55
CA VAL A 48 -9.79 -16.82 12.86
C VAL A 48 -10.36 -15.42 12.73
N THR A 49 -11.53 -15.20 13.30
CA THR A 49 -12.12 -13.86 13.42
C THR A 49 -11.87 -13.33 14.81
N VAL A 50 -11.19 -12.19 14.89
CA VAL A 50 -10.91 -11.47 16.14
C VAL A 50 -11.79 -10.23 16.18
N GLN A 51 -12.54 -10.05 17.26
CA GLN A 51 -13.28 -8.81 17.49
C GLN A 51 -12.43 -7.88 18.35
N LEU A 52 -12.18 -6.67 17.86
CA LEU A 52 -11.26 -5.74 18.51
C LEU A 52 -11.92 -5.10 19.74
N THR A 53 -11.25 -5.16 20.88
CA THR A 53 -11.50 -4.23 22.00
C THR A 53 -11.06 -2.82 21.62
N GLN A 54 -11.44 -1.82 22.41
CA GLN A 54 -10.99 -0.43 22.19
C GLN A 54 -9.46 -0.30 22.12
N ARG A 55 -8.75 -0.99 23.02
CA ARG A 55 -7.28 -0.98 23.06
C ARG A 55 -6.67 -1.64 21.82
N GLU A 56 -7.23 -2.78 21.39
CA GLU A 56 -6.75 -3.49 20.21
C GLU A 56 -7.04 -2.72 18.92
N ALA A 57 -8.18 -2.02 18.83
CA ALA A 57 -8.48 -1.14 17.72
C ALA A 57 -7.45 -0.01 17.57
N MET A 58 -7.04 0.61 18.68
CA MET A 58 -5.97 1.61 18.69
C MET A 58 -4.64 1.01 18.20
N ILE A 59 -4.23 -0.14 18.75
CA ILE A 59 -2.98 -0.82 18.35
C ILE A 59 -3.02 -1.21 16.88
N PHE A 60 -4.15 -1.73 16.40
CA PHE A 60 -4.35 -2.11 15.01
C PHE A 60 -4.24 -0.90 14.08
N SER A 61 -4.89 0.21 14.43
CA SER A 61 -4.82 1.45 13.64
C SER A 61 -3.38 1.99 13.56
N MET A 62 -2.63 1.98 14.67
CA MET A 62 -1.21 2.37 14.68
C MET A 62 -0.34 1.42 13.82
N GLY A 63 -0.61 0.11 13.86
CA GLY A 63 0.09 -0.86 13.02
C GLY A 63 -0.19 -0.65 11.53
N MET A 64 -1.44 -0.34 11.17
CA MET A 64 -1.83 0.02 9.81
C MET A 64 -1.13 1.31 9.36
N GLU A 65 -1.05 2.33 10.22
CA GLU A 65 -0.34 3.59 9.93
C GLU A 65 1.14 3.35 9.59
N ALA A 66 1.83 2.55 10.40
CA ALA A 66 3.24 2.20 10.16
C ALA A 66 3.41 1.41 8.85
N GLY A 67 2.48 0.51 8.54
CA GLY A 67 2.45 -0.22 7.27
C GLY A 67 2.25 0.71 6.08
N ILE A 68 1.25 1.59 6.15
CA ILE A 68 0.96 2.58 5.11
C ILE A 68 2.18 3.45 4.85
N ALA A 69 2.80 4.03 5.89
CA ALA A 69 3.98 4.87 5.75
C ALA A 69 5.15 4.15 5.05
N HIS A 70 5.28 2.83 5.23
CA HIS A 70 6.28 2.04 4.54
C HIS A 70 5.91 1.76 3.07
N PHE A 71 4.63 1.55 2.77
CA PHE A 71 4.15 1.20 1.44
C PHE A 71 3.71 2.40 0.60
N GLU A 72 3.65 3.61 1.15
CA GLU A 72 3.16 4.81 0.45
C GLU A 72 4.03 5.16 -0.76
N LYS A 73 5.32 4.79 -0.73
CA LYS A 73 6.25 5.03 -1.83
C LYS A 73 6.42 3.76 -2.68
N LEU A 74 6.19 3.90 -3.99
CA LEU A 74 6.61 2.88 -4.95
C LEU A 74 8.16 2.78 -4.97
N PRO A 75 8.73 1.58 -5.16
CA PRO A 75 10.18 1.38 -5.21
C PRO A 75 10.80 1.84 -6.54
N PHE A 76 10.04 2.56 -7.37
CA PHE A 76 10.48 3.11 -8.64
C PHE A 76 9.76 4.44 -8.90
N THR A 77 10.47 5.34 -9.55
CA THR A 77 9.92 6.56 -10.17
C THR A 77 9.77 6.29 -11.67
N VAL A 78 8.76 6.92 -12.28
CA VAL A 78 8.51 6.81 -13.71
C VAL A 78 8.64 8.21 -14.27
N SER A 79 9.70 8.47 -15.03
CA SER A 79 9.84 9.70 -15.80
C SER A 79 9.62 9.41 -17.27
N THR A 80 8.84 10.26 -17.93
CA THR A 80 8.71 10.27 -19.41
C THR A 80 9.75 11.15 -20.08
N GLU A 81 10.43 11.98 -19.30
CA GLU A 81 11.55 12.79 -19.75
C GLU A 81 12.81 11.93 -19.59
N PRO A 82 13.70 11.88 -20.60
CA PRO A 82 15.04 11.35 -20.36
C PRO A 82 15.57 12.10 -19.14
N GLU A 83 16.09 11.38 -18.15
CA GLU A 83 16.85 12.03 -17.09
C GLU A 83 17.98 12.75 -17.81
N ASP A 84 17.87 14.07 -17.95
CA ASP A 84 19.01 14.90 -18.26
C ASP A 84 19.95 14.62 -17.08
N GLU A 85 21.00 13.84 -17.34
CA GLU A 85 22.12 13.71 -16.44
C GLU A 85 22.56 15.16 -16.17
N ASP A 86 22.17 15.69 -15.01
CA ASP A 86 22.76 16.91 -14.47
C ASP A 86 24.25 16.60 -14.36
N ASP A 87 24.99 16.99 -15.40
CA ASP A 87 26.43 17.16 -15.38
C ASP A 87 26.72 18.05 -14.16
N GLU A 88 27.07 17.42 -13.04
CA GLU A 88 27.77 18.07 -11.94
C GLU A 88 29.12 18.57 -12.51
N GLU A 89 29.10 19.72 -13.19
CA GLU A 89 30.29 20.50 -13.50
C GLU A 89 30.92 20.95 -12.17
N PHE A 90 31.99 20.26 -11.79
CA PHE A 90 32.99 20.71 -10.81
C PHE A 90 33.91 21.78 -11.39
#